data_AF-A0A1Q7C4S7-F1
#
_entry.id   AF-A0A1Q7C4S7-F1
#
_cell.length_a   1.000
_cell.length_b   1.000
_cell.length_c   1.000
_cell.angle_alpha   90.00
_cell.angle_beta   90.00
_cell.angle_gamma   90.00
#
_symmetry.space_group_name_H-M   'P 1'
#
loop_
_entity.id
_entity.type
_entity.pdbx_description
1 polymer ?
#
loop_
_entity_poly.entity_id
_entity_poly.type
_entity_poly.pdbx_seq_one_letter_code
_entity_poly.pdbx_strand_id
1 'polypeptide(L)'
;MSDARPRAGAVLLTLSLIWFAVTLWSAHAYVSGALDPLFAVIDAARALPDVLAASMLAGAASALAALGWLPVRAALRWPAAIGSGTLVGALAAALILWGYGHRSSILTLAISALLAGAIGGAFGALKPREVPTAGVAATLAAFLTDQALHLFQNPLLNLFGAGDSAPTRLAAASRLALTTSLLGGLAAGLVAFWYLRRTGTGWRFPVYLAAGAVPGAFLLVTELVTRVGGAQVFGLIGNLSSADRTYVEYTGNSRLNHALILLFTGAIVAVLCFGRTLRPATPAPTPKSPTKVS
;
A
#
# COMPACT_ATOMS: atom_id res chain seq x y z
N MET A 1 -25.56 18.14 -1.11
CA MET A 1 -24.55 17.05 -1.00
C MET A 1 -23.17 17.41 -1.60
N SER A 2 -22.85 18.70 -1.85
CA SER A 2 -21.59 19.13 -2.48
C SER A 2 -20.37 19.19 -1.54
N ASP A 3 -20.58 19.38 -0.23
CA ASP A 3 -19.49 19.75 0.70
C ASP A 3 -18.69 18.58 1.28
N ALA A 4 -19.17 17.34 1.17
CA ALA A 4 -18.52 16.18 1.77
C ALA A 4 -17.26 15.73 1.00
N ARG A 5 -17.18 16.02 -0.30
CA ARG A 5 -16.13 15.54 -1.20
C ARG A 5 -14.74 16.15 -0.93
N PRO A 6 -14.59 17.49 -0.80
CA PRO A 6 -13.29 18.08 -0.47
C PRO A 6 -12.82 17.71 0.95
N ARG A 7 -13.75 17.42 1.87
CA ARG A 7 -13.44 17.00 3.24
C ARG A 7 -12.84 15.59 3.32
N ALA A 8 -13.37 14.63 2.57
CA ALA A 8 -12.83 13.26 2.54
C ALA A 8 -11.40 13.23 1.97
N GLY A 9 -11.14 13.97 0.89
CA GLY A 9 -9.79 14.12 0.34
C GLY A 9 -8.81 14.77 1.32
N ALA A 10 -9.25 15.81 2.04
CA ALA A 10 -8.46 16.46 3.09
C ALA A 10 -8.08 15.49 4.21
N VAL A 11 -9.07 14.74 4.74
CA VAL A 11 -8.85 13.77 5.83
C VAL A 11 -7.86 12.69 5.41
N LEU A 12 -8.02 12.12 4.21
CA LEU A 12 -7.09 11.10 3.71
C LEU A 12 -5.70 11.67 3.50
N LEU A 13 -5.58 12.91 2.99
CA LEU A 13 -4.28 13.58 2.87
C LEU A 13 -3.63 13.76 4.24
N THR A 14 -4.36 14.27 5.23
CA THR A 14 -3.84 14.46 6.59
C THR A 14 -3.38 13.14 7.20
N LEU A 15 -4.21 12.10 7.14
CA LEU A 15 -3.87 10.77 7.68
C LEU A 15 -2.67 10.15 6.96
N SER A 16 -2.61 10.26 5.62
CA SER A 16 -1.48 9.76 4.84
C SER A 16 -0.20 10.53 5.10
N LEU A 17 -0.26 11.85 5.33
CA LEU A 17 0.90 12.66 5.70
C LEU A 17 1.39 12.36 7.11
N ILE A 18 0.47 12.16 8.07
CA ILE A 18 0.82 11.70 9.43
C ILE A 18 1.51 10.34 9.34
N TRP A 19 0.92 9.38 8.61
CA TRP A 19 1.52 8.07 8.39
C TRP A 19 2.90 8.19 7.77
N PHE A 20 3.04 8.98 6.70
CA PHE A 20 4.30 9.21 6.02
C PHE A 20 5.38 9.82 6.94
N ALA A 21 5.02 10.81 7.76
CA ALA A 21 5.91 11.41 8.75
C ALA A 21 6.34 10.40 9.82
N VAL A 22 5.40 9.57 10.31
CA VAL A 22 5.69 8.49 11.26
C VAL A 22 6.64 7.46 10.65
N THR A 23 6.45 7.07 9.39
CA THR A 23 7.33 6.12 8.69
C THR A 23 8.73 6.70 8.52
N LEU A 24 8.86 7.97 8.09
CA LEU A 24 10.15 8.64 7.96
C LEU A 24 10.87 8.77 9.30
N TRP A 25 10.13 9.17 10.35
CA TRP A 25 10.69 9.28 11.71
C TRP A 25 11.15 7.92 12.23
N SER A 26 10.34 6.87 12.05
CA SER A 26 10.69 5.51 12.48
C SER A 26 11.95 5.03 11.76
N ALA A 27 12.02 5.22 10.43
CA ALA A 27 13.21 4.90 9.65
C ALA A 27 14.45 5.65 10.15
N HIS A 28 14.33 6.94 10.47
CA HIS A 28 15.42 7.73 11.01
C HIS A 28 15.86 7.27 12.41
N ALA A 29 14.91 6.92 13.29
CA ALA A 29 15.19 6.43 14.63
C ALA A 29 15.95 5.09 14.61
N TYR A 30 15.62 4.18 13.68
CA TYR A 30 16.36 2.94 13.50
C TYR A 30 17.82 3.18 13.07
N VAL A 31 18.04 4.12 12.15
CA VAL A 31 19.39 4.40 11.64
C VAL A 31 20.25 5.15 12.67
N SER A 32 19.67 6.12 13.37
CA SER A 32 20.39 6.92 14.38
C SER A 32 20.67 6.17 15.68
N GLY A 33 19.85 5.16 16.02
CA GLY A 33 20.03 4.33 17.21
C GLY A 33 20.96 3.12 17.01
N ALA A 34 21.45 2.86 15.81
CA ALA A 34 22.30 1.70 15.53
C ALA A 34 23.71 1.86 16.13
N LEU A 35 24.09 0.93 17.02
CA LEU A 35 25.40 0.93 17.69
C LEU A 35 26.57 0.52 16.76
N ASP A 36 26.27 -0.07 15.61
CA ASP A 36 27.25 -0.58 14.64
C ASP A 36 26.87 -0.15 13.21
N PRO A 37 27.78 0.47 12.44
CA PRO A 37 27.56 0.92 11.07
C PRO A 37 27.01 -0.16 10.12
N LEU A 38 27.34 -1.43 10.34
CA LEU A 38 26.86 -2.53 9.49
C LEU A 38 25.36 -2.79 9.71
N PHE A 39 24.90 -2.76 10.97
CA PHE A 39 23.49 -2.95 11.32
C PHE A 39 22.64 -1.76 10.86
N ALA A 40 23.18 -0.53 10.90
CA ALA A 40 22.52 0.66 10.38
C ALA A 40 22.13 0.54 8.90
N VAL A 41 23.00 -0.06 8.07
CA VAL A 41 22.74 -0.27 6.63
C VAL A 41 21.65 -1.32 6.39
N ILE A 42 21.65 -2.40 7.17
CA ILE A 42 20.64 -3.47 7.07
C ILE A 42 19.26 -2.95 7.49
N ASP A 43 19.19 -2.20 8.60
CA ASP A 43 17.92 -1.63 9.07
C ASP A 43 17.41 -0.52 8.16
N ALA A 44 18.30 0.32 7.62
CA ALA A 44 17.95 1.27 6.56
C ALA A 44 17.35 0.55 5.35
N ALA A 45 18.00 -0.52 4.87
CA ALA A 45 17.54 -1.32 3.73
C ALA A 45 16.17 -1.97 3.96
N ARG A 46 15.83 -2.34 5.20
CA ARG A 46 14.49 -2.84 5.56
C ARG A 46 13.43 -1.74 5.57
N ALA A 47 13.79 -0.52 5.95
CA ALA A 47 12.84 0.59 6.02
C ALA A 47 12.53 1.23 4.66
N LEU A 48 13.38 1.04 3.63
CA LEU A 48 13.20 1.68 2.32
C LEU A 48 11.86 1.37 1.65
N PRO A 49 11.44 0.09 1.55
CA PRO A 49 10.16 -0.24 0.91
C PRO A 49 8.98 0.43 1.62
N ASP A 50 9.02 0.54 2.95
CA ASP A 50 7.96 1.18 3.72
C ASP A 50 7.89 2.68 3.43
N VAL A 51 9.03 3.36 3.37
CA VAL A 51 9.12 4.79 3.00
C VAL A 51 8.60 5.02 1.57
N LEU A 52 8.95 4.16 0.62
CA LEU A 52 8.49 4.24 -0.75
C LEU A 52 6.96 4.00 -0.85
N ALA A 53 6.44 3.00 -0.15
CA ALA A 53 5.01 2.72 -0.10
C ALA A 53 4.22 3.87 0.56
N ALA A 54 4.75 4.45 1.63
CA ALA A 54 4.16 5.60 2.31
C ALA A 54 4.21 6.87 1.44
N SER A 55 5.30 7.09 0.69
CA SER A 55 5.41 8.18 -0.29
C SER A 55 4.36 8.05 -1.40
N MET A 56 4.17 6.84 -1.93
CA MET A 56 3.16 6.56 -2.95
C MET A 56 1.73 6.75 -2.40
N LEU A 57 1.46 6.32 -1.17
CA LEU A 57 0.18 6.54 -0.49
C LEU A 57 -0.11 8.03 -0.28
N ALA A 58 0.87 8.79 0.24
CA ALA A 58 0.73 10.23 0.45
C ALA A 58 0.62 10.99 -0.88
N GLY A 59 1.33 10.57 -1.92
CA GLY A 59 1.20 11.13 -3.27
C GLY A 59 -0.17 10.87 -3.92
N ALA A 60 -0.74 9.68 -3.70
CA ALA A 60 -2.11 9.39 -4.13
C ALA A 60 -3.15 10.25 -3.39
N ALA A 61 -2.99 10.39 -2.08
CA ALA A 61 -3.87 11.24 -1.27
C ALA A 61 -3.74 12.73 -1.63
N SER A 62 -2.54 13.22 -1.93
CA SER A 62 -2.31 14.60 -2.34
C SER A 62 -2.95 14.90 -3.70
N ALA A 63 -2.86 13.98 -4.66
CA ALA A 63 -3.57 14.10 -5.93
C ALA A 63 -5.10 14.13 -5.76
N LEU A 64 -5.65 13.27 -4.89
CA LEU A 64 -7.08 13.28 -4.61
C LEU A 64 -7.54 14.60 -3.97
N ALA A 65 -6.76 15.15 -3.04
CA ALA A 65 -7.04 16.43 -2.40
C ALA A 65 -6.91 17.60 -3.39
N ALA A 66 -5.80 17.69 -4.14
CA ALA A 66 -5.56 18.74 -5.12
C ALA A 66 -6.65 18.78 -6.20
N LEU A 67 -7.00 17.61 -6.74
CA LEU A 67 -8.09 17.48 -7.71
C LEU A 67 -9.48 17.71 -7.09
N GLY A 68 -9.63 17.56 -5.77
CA GLY A 68 -10.87 17.80 -5.03
C GLY A 68 -11.09 19.28 -4.68
N TRP A 69 -10.02 20.03 -4.47
CA TRP A 69 -10.07 21.45 -4.08
C TRP A 69 -10.01 22.41 -5.25
N LEU A 70 -9.22 22.09 -6.28
CA LEU A 70 -9.02 22.98 -7.42
C LEU A 70 -9.90 22.57 -8.60
N PRO A 71 -10.61 23.52 -9.26
CA PRO A 71 -11.26 23.27 -10.53
C PRO A 71 -10.21 23.12 -11.63
N VAL A 72 -9.64 21.92 -11.75
CA VAL A 72 -8.62 21.61 -12.77
C VAL A 72 -9.29 21.26 -14.09
N ARG A 73 -8.84 21.90 -15.18
CA ARG A 73 -9.28 21.56 -16.56
C ARG A 73 -9.02 20.09 -16.85
N ALA A 74 -9.88 19.43 -17.62
CA ALA A 74 -9.75 18.00 -17.93
C ALA A 74 -8.36 17.64 -18.50
N ALA A 75 -7.80 18.49 -19.37
CA ALA A 75 -6.46 18.32 -19.95
C ALA A 75 -5.32 18.42 -18.93
N LEU A 76 -5.51 19.18 -17.85
CA LEU A 76 -4.50 19.39 -16.79
C LEU A 76 -4.65 18.42 -15.61
N ARG A 77 -5.66 17.54 -15.62
CA ARG A 77 -5.92 16.61 -14.50
C ARG A 77 -4.73 15.70 -14.21
N TRP A 78 -4.18 15.05 -15.23
CA TRP A 78 -3.04 14.15 -15.09
C TRP A 78 -1.77 14.90 -14.66
N PRO A 79 -1.36 16.00 -15.33
CA PRO A 79 -0.25 16.82 -14.87
C PRO A 79 -0.40 17.33 -13.44
N ALA A 80 -1.59 17.81 -13.05
CA ALA A 80 -1.82 18.31 -11.69
C ALA A 80 -1.73 17.20 -10.63
N ALA A 81 -2.30 16.02 -10.93
CA ALA A 81 -2.25 14.87 -10.04
C ALA A 81 -0.82 14.35 -9.86
N ILE A 82 -0.12 14.10 -10.97
CA ILE A 82 1.28 13.69 -10.96
C ILE A 82 2.11 14.74 -10.25
N GLY A 83 1.97 16.03 -10.59
CA GLY A 83 2.69 17.13 -9.96
C GLY A 83 2.50 17.18 -8.45
N SER A 84 1.26 17.06 -7.96
CA SER A 84 0.98 17.02 -6.52
C SER A 84 1.58 15.81 -5.80
N GLY A 85 1.61 14.65 -6.46
CA GLY A 85 2.28 13.45 -5.94
C GLY A 85 3.80 13.59 -5.94
N THR A 86 4.36 14.14 -7.02
CA THR A 86 5.78 14.45 -7.15
C THR A 86 6.24 15.44 -6.10
N LEU A 87 5.44 16.44 -5.72
CA LEU A 87 5.78 17.36 -4.63
C LEU A 87 5.97 16.63 -3.28
N VAL A 88 5.11 15.66 -2.97
CA VAL A 88 5.25 14.83 -1.77
C VAL A 88 6.50 13.96 -1.86
N GLY A 89 6.73 13.31 -3.01
CA GLY A 89 7.93 12.53 -3.24
C GLY A 89 9.22 13.36 -3.24
N ALA A 90 9.18 14.60 -3.71
CA ALA A 90 10.30 15.53 -3.69
C ALA A 90 10.63 16.00 -2.28
N LEU A 91 9.61 16.21 -1.42
CA LEU A 91 9.82 16.45 0.01
C LEU A 91 10.54 15.25 0.66
N ALA A 92 10.09 14.03 0.37
CA ALA A 92 10.76 12.81 0.83
C ALA A 92 12.23 12.76 0.39
N ALA A 93 12.47 12.99 -0.90
CA ALA A 93 13.79 13.01 -1.51
C ALA A 93 14.70 14.06 -0.85
N ALA A 94 14.19 15.27 -0.63
CA ALA A 94 14.92 16.36 0.01
C ALA A 94 15.29 16.02 1.46
N LEU A 95 14.37 15.44 2.24
CA LEU A 95 14.65 15.02 3.62
C LEU A 95 15.69 13.89 3.68
N ILE A 96 15.64 12.94 2.75
CA ILE A 96 16.62 11.86 2.63
C ILE A 96 18.02 12.43 2.31
N LEU A 97 18.12 13.32 1.32
CA LEU A 97 19.40 13.94 0.95
C LEU A 97 19.94 14.85 2.05
N TRP A 98 19.06 15.55 2.75
CA TRP A 98 19.45 16.41 3.87
C TRP A 98 19.94 15.59 5.08
N GLY A 99 19.24 14.50 5.42
CA GLY A 99 19.58 13.65 6.57
C GLY A 99 20.80 12.75 6.35
N TYR A 100 21.00 12.25 5.12
CA TYR A 100 22.02 11.23 4.85
C TYR A 100 23.15 11.69 3.89
N GLY A 101 22.99 12.83 3.21
CA GLY A 101 23.99 13.40 2.30
C GLY A 101 23.85 12.96 0.84
N HIS A 102 24.90 13.19 0.04
CA HIS A 102 24.84 13.15 -1.44
C HIS A 102 25.57 11.96 -2.09
N ARG A 103 25.57 10.78 -1.46
CA ARG A 103 26.19 9.58 -2.05
C ARG A 103 25.31 8.97 -3.15
N SER A 104 25.90 8.28 -4.13
CA SER A 104 25.16 7.68 -5.26
C SER A 104 24.01 6.77 -4.83
N SER A 105 24.19 5.96 -3.77
CA SER A 105 23.14 5.10 -3.23
C SER A 105 21.98 5.88 -2.61
N ILE A 106 22.27 7.01 -1.96
CA ILE A 106 21.27 7.90 -1.34
C ILE A 106 20.49 8.64 -2.43
N LEU A 107 21.17 9.06 -3.50
CA LEU A 107 20.53 9.67 -4.67
C LEU A 107 19.55 8.69 -5.34
N THR A 108 19.93 7.42 -5.53
CA THR A 108 19.01 6.40 -6.06
C THR A 108 17.76 6.27 -5.19
N LEU A 109 17.93 6.23 -3.86
CA LEU A 109 16.80 6.18 -2.94
C LEU A 109 15.91 7.44 -3.02
N ALA A 110 16.51 8.63 -3.05
CA ALA A 110 15.79 9.88 -3.18
C ALA A 110 14.98 9.94 -4.49
N ILE A 111 15.56 9.49 -5.61
CA ILE A 111 14.88 9.38 -6.90
C ILE A 111 13.74 8.35 -6.82
N SER A 112 13.95 7.19 -6.19
CA SER A 112 12.90 6.19 -5.99
C SER A 112 11.72 6.75 -5.20
N ALA A 113 11.97 7.53 -4.14
CA ALA A 113 10.93 8.17 -3.34
C ALA A 113 10.13 9.22 -4.12
N LEU A 114 10.83 9.98 -4.97
CA LEU A 114 10.22 10.93 -5.91
C LEU A 114 9.31 10.22 -6.93
N LEU A 115 9.80 9.14 -7.54
CA LEU A 115 9.04 8.32 -8.48
C LEU A 115 7.83 7.67 -7.81
N ALA A 116 7.99 7.14 -6.60
CA ALA A 116 6.89 6.55 -5.83
C ALA A 116 5.77 7.58 -5.58
N GLY A 117 6.12 8.80 -5.18
CA GLY A 117 5.16 9.90 -5.01
C GLY A 117 4.45 10.25 -6.34
N ALA A 118 5.19 10.31 -7.45
CA ALA A 118 4.63 10.57 -8.77
C ALA A 118 3.66 9.47 -9.24
N ILE A 119 4.01 8.19 -9.02
CA ILE A 119 3.15 7.03 -9.33
C ILE A 119 1.88 7.08 -8.47
N GLY A 120 2.02 7.39 -7.18
CA GLY A 120 0.89 7.63 -6.29
C GLY A 120 -0.03 8.72 -6.82
N GLY A 121 0.55 9.87 -7.20
CA GLY A 121 -0.19 10.97 -7.81
C GLY A 121 -0.94 10.57 -9.08
N ALA A 122 -0.29 9.80 -9.96
CA ALA A 122 -0.90 9.24 -11.16
C ALA A 122 -2.11 8.33 -10.83
N PHE A 123 -1.99 7.49 -9.80
CA PHE A 123 -3.11 6.66 -9.32
C PHE A 123 -4.29 7.51 -8.83
N GLY A 124 -4.04 8.62 -8.13
CA GLY A 124 -5.08 9.56 -7.70
C GLY A 124 -5.82 10.25 -8.88
N ALA A 125 -5.24 10.24 -10.08
CA ALA A 125 -5.87 10.79 -11.29
C ALA A 125 -6.94 9.87 -11.90
N LEU A 126 -6.98 8.59 -11.52
CA LEU A 126 -7.89 7.60 -12.10
C LEU A 126 -9.36 8.01 -11.99
N LYS A 127 -10.16 7.50 -12.92
CA LYS A 127 -11.63 7.64 -12.95
C LYS A 127 -12.26 6.25 -12.95
N PRO A 128 -13.40 6.05 -12.27
CA PRO A 128 -14.10 7.00 -11.40
C PRO A 128 -13.31 7.33 -10.13
N ARG A 129 -13.49 8.52 -9.53
CA ARG A 129 -12.65 9.04 -8.41
C ARG A 129 -12.78 8.20 -7.13
N GLU A 130 -13.89 7.49 -7.02
CA GLU A 130 -14.26 6.66 -5.89
C GLU A 130 -13.35 5.44 -5.75
N VAL A 131 -12.81 4.93 -6.87
CA VAL A 131 -11.84 3.82 -6.87
C VAL A 131 -10.54 4.22 -6.16
N PRO A 132 -9.82 5.29 -6.58
CA PRO A 132 -8.59 5.66 -5.90
C PRO A 132 -8.82 6.18 -4.47
N THR A 133 -9.96 6.81 -4.16
CA THR A 133 -10.25 7.17 -2.76
C THR A 133 -10.47 5.95 -1.87
N ALA A 134 -11.26 4.97 -2.34
CA ALA A 134 -11.45 3.71 -1.62
C ALA A 134 -10.13 2.94 -1.47
N GLY A 135 -9.32 2.92 -2.53
CA GLY A 135 -7.98 2.33 -2.52
C GLY A 135 -7.05 2.96 -1.50
N VAL A 136 -6.94 4.29 -1.47
CA VAL A 136 -6.12 5.02 -0.48
C VAL A 136 -6.59 4.75 0.95
N ALA A 137 -7.91 4.75 1.18
CA ALA A 137 -8.47 4.42 2.49
C ALA A 137 -8.16 2.97 2.90
N ALA A 138 -8.27 2.02 1.97
CA ALA A 138 -7.92 0.62 2.20
C ALA A 138 -6.42 0.43 2.48
N THR A 139 -5.55 1.17 1.79
CA THR A 139 -4.11 1.12 2.00
C THR A 139 -3.73 1.66 3.37
N LEU A 140 -4.32 2.79 3.78
CA LEU A 140 -4.17 3.30 5.16
C LEU A 140 -4.59 2.24 6.18
N ALA A 141 -5.74 1.59 5.98
CA ALA A 141 -6.22 0.56 6.90
C ALA A 141 -5.29 -0.66 6.98
N ALA A 142 -4.78 -1.14 5.84
CA ALA A 142 -3.80 -2.24 5.82
C ALA A 142 -2.52 -1.85 6.57
N PHE A 143 -1.93 -0.69 6.25
CA PHE A 143 -0.68 -0.25 6.86
C PHE A 143 -0.81 -0.03 8.37
N LEU A 144 -1.92 0.56 8.83
CA LEU A 144 -2.19 0.72 10.25
C LEU A 144 -2.41 -0.63 10.95
N THR A 145 -3.02 -1.60 10.27
CA THR A 145 -3.20 -2.96 10.80
C THR A 145 -1.86 -3.67 10.95
N ASP A 146 -1.03 -3.62 9.91
CA ASP A 146 0.31 -4.21 9.93
C ASP A 146 1.19 -3.54 10.99
N GLN A 147 1.09 -2.22 11.14
CA GLN A 147 1.81 -1.50 12.19
C GLN A 147 1.36 -1.92 13.59
N ALA A 148 0.04 -2.01 13.81
CA ALA A 148 -0.51 -2.45 15.09
C ALA A 148 0.00 -3.85 15.42
N LEU A 149 0.00 -4.79 14.47
CA LEU A 149 0.52 -6.14 14.68
C LEU A 149 2.03 -6.16 14.92
N HIS A 150 2.81 -5.30 14.24
CA HIS A 150 4.24 -5.14 14.51
C HIS A 150 4.52 -4.67 15.95
N LEU A 151 3.68 -3.80 16.53
CA LEU A 151 3.83 -3.38 17.94
C LEU A 151 3.67 -4.56 18.92
N PHE A 152 2.90 -5.58 18.53
CA PHE A 152 2.69 -6.80 19.32
C PHE A 152 3.51 -7.99 18.82
N GLN A 153 4.57 -7.77 18.02
CA GLN A 153 5.34 -8.84 17.40
C GLN A 153 5.88 -9.85 18.43
N ASN A 154 6.50 -9.38 19.52
CA ASN A 154 7.08 -10.28 20.54
C ASN A 154 6.03 -11.18 21.22
N PRO A 155 4.90 -10.63 21.74
CA PRO A 155 3.78 -11.45 22.22
C PRO A 155 3.23 -12.42 21.18
N LEU A 156 3.07 -11.98 19.93
CA LEU A 156 2.52 -12.81 18.86
C LEU A 156 3.47 -13.95 18.48
N LEU A 157 4.78 -13.69 18.41
CA LEU A 157 5.79 -14.73 18.18
C LEU A 157 5.74 -15.78 19.28
N ASN A 158 5.64 -15.37 20.55
CA ASN A 158 5.48 -16.29 21.67
C ASN A 158 4.17 -17.09 21.55
N LEU A 159 3.07 -16.45 21.16
CA LEU A 159 1.77 -17.10 20.92
C LEU A 159 1.83 -18.14 19.78
N PHE A 160 2.60 -17.86 18.73
CA PHE A 160 2.82 -18.78 17.62
C PHE A 160 3.82 -19.91 17.92
N GLY A 161 4.39 -19.93 19.13
CA GLY A 161 5.28 -20.98 19.62
C GLY A 161 6.76 -20.72 19.34
N ALA A 162 7.19 -19.46 19.30
CA ALA A 162 8.61 -19.13 19.23
C ALA A 162 9.34 -19.65 20.47
N GLY A 163 10.18 -20.67 20.29
CA GLY A 163 11.07 -21.20 21.34
C GLY A 163 12.48 -20.64 21.23
N ASP A 164 13.41 -21.23 21.98
CA ASP A 164 14.82 -20.79 21.99
C ASP A 164 15.63 -21.27 20.78
N SER A 165 15.08 -22.18 19.97
CA SER A 165 15.76 -22.73 18.80
C SER A 165 15.45 -21.94 17.52
N ALA A 166 16.45 -21.79 16.64
CA ALA A 166 16.29 -21.12 15.35
C ALA A 166 15.12 -21.68 14.48
N PRO A 167 14.88 -23.01 14.42
CA PRO A 167 13.78 -23.57 13.62
C PRO A 167 12.39 -23.17 14.14
N THR A 168 12.21 -23.12 15.46
CA THR A 168 10.90 -22.77 16.06
C THR A 168 10.59 -21.29 15.87
N ARG A 169 11.60 -20.41 15.99
CA ARG A 169 11.46 -18.98 15.70
C ARG A 169 11.12 -18.71 14.23
N LEU A 170 11.74 -19.44 13.30
CA LEU A 170 11.47 -19.28 11.87
C LEU A 170 10.03 -19.69 11.53
N ALA A 171 9.55 -20.82 12.07
CA ALA A 171 8.16 -21.27 11.86
C ALA A 171 7.13 -20.33 12.48
N ALA A 172 7.40 -19.78 13.66
CA ALA A 172 6.56 -18.77 14.30
C ALA A 172 6.53 -17.47 13.48
N ALA A 173 7.69 -17.02 12.99
CA ALA A 173 7.79 -15.84 12.13
C ALA A 173 7.03 -16.02 10.80
N SER A 174 7.09 -17.19 10.17
CA SER A 174 6.32 -17.45 8.94
C SER A 174 4.81 -17.43 9.19
N ARG A 175 4.35 -17.99 10.32
CA ARG A 175 2.92 -17.95 10.71
C ARG A 175 2.47 -16.53 11.00
N LEU A 176 3.29 -15.76 11.71
CA LEU A 176 3.02 -14.35 11.96
C LEU A 176 2.91 -13.57 10.65
N ALA A 177 3.88 -13.72 9.72
CA ALA A 177 3.87 -13.05 8.44
C ALA A 177 2.63 -13.38 7.59
N LEU A 178 2.17 -14.64 7.59
CA LEU A 178 0.92 -15.02 6.94
C LEU A 178 -0.29 -14.36 7.61
N THR A 179 -0.31 -14.35 8.95
CA THR A 179 -1.42 -13.78 9.73
C THR A 179 -1.52 -12.27 9.52
N THR A 180 -0.40 -11.56 9.53
CA THR A 180 -0.37 -10.10 9.27
C THR A 180 -0.88 -9.81 7.87
N SER A 181 -0.38 -10.51 6.85
CA SER A 181 -0.83 -10.37 5.46
C SER A 181 -2.34 -10.58 5.30
N LEU A 182 -2.90 -11.60 5.97
CA LEU A 182 -4.32 -11.92 5.91
C LEU A 182 -5.17 -10.88 6.65
N LEU A 183 -4.75 -10.43 7.84
CA LEU A 183 -5.47 -9.43 8.62
C LEU A 183 -5.43 -8.05 7.97
N GLY A 184 -4.27 -7.63 7.46
CA GLY A 184 -4.13 -6.41 6.67
C GLY A 184 -5.01 -6.45 5.41
N GLY A 185 -5.05 -7.60 4.72
CA GLY A 185 -5.89 -7.79 3.53
C GLY A 185 -7.38 -7.74 3.87
N LEU A 186 -7.78 -8.38 4.97
CA LEU A 186 -9.15 -8.32 5.48
C LEU A 186 -9.56 -6.89 5.82
N ALA A 187 -8.72 -6.15 6.55
CA ALA A 187 -8.98 -4.75 6.90
C ALA A 187 -9.13 -3.89 5.64
N ALA A 188 -8.22 -4.03 4.67
CA ALA A 188 -8.28 -3.35 3.39
C ALA A 188 -9.58 -3.64 2.62
N GLY A 189 -9.93 -4.92 2.47
CA GLY A 189 -11.13 -5.34 1.74
C GLY A 189 -12.41 -4.81 2.38
N LEU A 190 -12.51 -4.86 3.71
CA LEU A 190 -13.64 -4.32 4.47
C LEU A 190 -13.75 -2.80 4.30
N VAL A 191 -12.65 -2.06 4.42
CA VAL A 191 -12.64 -0.59 4.28
C VAL A 191 -12.98 -0.18 2.85
N ALA A 192 -12.40 -0.83 1.84
CA ALA A 192 -12.72 -0.59 0.43
C ALA A 192 -14.22 -0.80 0.16
N PHE A 193 -14.77 -1.93 0.63
CA PHE A 193 -16.19 -2.25 0.49
C PHE A 193 -17.09 -1.22 1.17
N TRP A 194 -16.84 -0.91 2.44
CA TRP A 194 -17.66 0.03 3.20
C TRP A 194 -17.59 1.44 2.63
N TYR A 195 -16.42 1.87 2.16
CA TYR A 195 -16.25 3.17 1.52
C TYR A 195 -17.08 3.27 0.23
N LEU A 196 -16.93 2.31 -0.69
CA LEU A 196 -17.68 2.29 -1.96
C LEU A 196 -19.19 2.19 -1.74
N ARG A 197 -19.62 1.42 -0.73
CA ARG A 197 -21.04 1.29 -0.39
C ARG A 197 -21.64 2.58 0.16
N ARG A 198 -20.86 3.38 0.91
CA ARG A 198 -21.31 4.68 1.43
C ARG A 198 -21.36 5.77 0.36
N THR A 199 -20.52 5.68 -0.67
CA THR A 199 -20.46 6.69 -1.74
C THR A 199 -21.47 6.46 -2.86
N GLY A 200 -22.04 5.26 -2.97
CA GLY A 200 -23.20 5.01 -3.83
C GLY A 200 -23.57 3.52 -3.95
N THR A 201 -24.82 3.27 -4.39
CA THR A 201 -25.33 1.93 -4.70
C THR A 201 -25.40 1.78 -6.21
N GLY A 202 -24.55 0.95 -6.81
CA GLY A 202 -24.53 0.73 -8.26
C GLY A 202 -23.15 0.45 -8.88
N TRP A 203 -22.08 0.46 -8.07
CA TRP A 203 -20.76 0.06 -8.54
C TRP A 203 -20.77 -1.40 -9.03
N ARG A 204 -20.14 -1.62 -10.19
CA ARG A 204 -19.98 -2.96 -10.76
C ARG A 204 -18.97 -3.76 -9.93
N PHE A 205 -19.12 -5.07 -9.94
CA PHE A 205 -18.21 -6.02 -9.27
C PHE A 205 -16.71 -5.70 -9.38
N PRO A 206 -16.15 -5.36 -10.57
CA PRO A 206 -14.71 -5.12 -10.71
C PRO A 206 -14.18 -3.93 -9.89
N VAL A 207 -15.05 -2.98 -9.53
CA VAL A 207 -14.67 -1.78 -8.76
C VAL A 207 -14.30 -2.15 -7.32
N TYR A 208 -15.05 -3.06 -6.71
CA TYR A 208 -14.76 -3.56 -5.35
C TYR A 208 -13.46 -4.37 -5.33
N LEU A 209 -13.28 -5.24 -6.34
CA LEU A 209 -12.05 -6.01 -6.53
C LEU A 209 -10.83 -5.08 -6.67
N ALA A 210 -10.90 -4.11 -7.59
CA ALA A 210 -9.81 -3.19 -7.86
C ALA A 210 -9.46 -2.35 -6.62
N ALA A 211 -10.45 -1.80 -5.91
CA ALA A 211 -10.22 -0.99 -4.71
C ALA A 211 -9.61 -1.80 -3.56
N GLY A 212 -10.07 -3.04 -3.34
CA GLY A 212 -9.51 -3.94 -2.31
C GLY A 212 -8.08 -4.41 -2.63
N ALA A 213 -7.70 -4.47 -3.90
CA ALA A 213 -6.36 -4.88 -4.35
C ALA A 213 -5.28 -3.80 -4.21
N VAL A 214 -5.67 -2.52 -4.07
CA VAL A 214 -4.74 -1.36 -4.10
C VAL A 214 -3.58 -1.46 -3.09
N PRO A 215 -3.79 -1.86 -1.83
CA PRO A 215 -2.69 -1.91 -0.86
C PRO A 215 -1.58 -2.86 -1.29
N GLY A 216 -1.96 -4.07 -1.72
CA GLY A 216 -1.00 -5.05 -2.23
C GLY A 216 -0.38 -4.62 -3.56
N ALA A 217 -1.14 -3.97 -4.45
CA ALA A 217 -0.60 -3.42 -5.69
C ALA A 217 0.45 -2.33 -5.42
N PHE A 218 0.22 -1.49 -4.40
CA PHE A 218 1.20 -0.50 -3.96
C PHE A 218 2.48 -1.19 -3.46
N LEU A 219 2.36 -2.19 -2.60
CA LEU A 219 3.55 -2.93 -2.14
C LEU A 219 4.30 -3.64 -3.28
N LEU A 220 3.60 -4.18 -4.28
CA LEU A 220 4.24 -4.78 -5.46
C LEU A 220 5.00 -3.75 -6.31
N VAL A 221 4.40 -2.58 -6.54
CA VAL A 221 5.05 -1.49 -7.28
C VAL A 221 6.26 -0.97 -6.50
N THR A 222 6.14 -0.83 -5.19
CA THR A 222 7.25 -0.49 -4.30
C THR A 222 8.39 -1.50 -4.44
N GLU A 223 8.11 -2.80 -4.34
CA GLU A 223 9.13 -3.84 -4.47
C GLU A 223 9.77 -3.84 -5.87
N LEU A 224 9.00 -3.57 -6.93
CA LEU A 224 9.53 -3.38 -8.28
C LEU A 224 10.49 -2.18 -8.35
N VAL A 225 10.10 -1.03 -7.80
CA VAL A 225 10.94 0.17 -7.74
C VAL A 225 12.21 -0.10 -6.93
N THR A 226 12.11 -0.79 -5.79
CA THR A 226 13.26 -1.17 -4.96
C THR A 226 14.19 -2.12 -5.69
N ARG A 227 13.67 -3.09 -6.46
CA ARG A 227 14.49 -4.03 -7.25
C ARG A 227 15.23 -3.32 -8.38
N VAL A 228 14.55 -2.44 -9.11
CA VAL A 228 15.15 -1.68 -10.21
C VAL A 228 16.19 -0.69 -9.68
N GLY A 229 15.88 0.05 -8.61
CA GLY A 229 16.83 0.96 -7.97
C GLY A 229 18.02 0.22 -7.33
N GLY A 230 17.77 -0.92 -6.67
CA GLY A 230 18.80 -1.73 -6.04
C GLY A 230 19.75 -2.40 -7.04
N ALA A 231 19.24 -2.87 -8.18
CA ALA A 231 20.07 -3.49 -9.23
C ALA A 231 21.17 -2.55 -9.75
N GLN A 232 20.88 -1.25 -9.84
CA GLN A 232 21.86 -0.23 -10.27
C GLN A 232 22.98 -0.03 -9.23
N VAL A 233 22.71 -0.26 -7.94
CA VAL A 233 23.70 -0.15 -6.86
C VAL A 233 24.56 -1.41 -6.77
N PHE A 234 23.96 -2.61 -6.93
CA PHE A 234 24.68 -3.89 -6.85
C PHE A 234 25.57 -4.16 -8.08
N GLY A 235 25.21 -3.64 -9.26
CA GLY A 235 26.07 -3.72 -10.45
C GLY A 235 27.41 -2.98 -10.31
N LEU A 236 27.51 -2.06 -9.34
CA LEU A 236 28.71 -1.26 -9.07
C LEU A 236 29.58 -1.82 -7.95
N ILE A 237 29.07 -2.78 -7.16
CA ILE A 237 29.79 -3.38 -6.02
C ILE A 237 29.67 -4.89 -6.12
N GLY A 238 30.63 -5.52 -6.82
CA GLY A 238 30.69 -6.97 -7.05
C GLY A 238 31.00 -7.85 -5.83
N ASN A 239 30.83 -7.36 -4.60
CA ASN A 239 31.36 -7.98 -3.38
C ASN A 239 30.30 -8.36 -2.33
N LEU A 240 29.10 -8.78 -2.74
CA LEU A 240 28.22 -9.49 -1.80
C LEU A 240 28.69 -10.93 -1.66
N SER A 241 28.86 -11.41 -0.44
CA SER A 241 29.09 -12.83 -0.18
C SER A 241 27.87 -13.65 -0.65
N SER A 242 28.08 -14.93 -0.96
CA SER A 242 26.98 -15.83 -1.35
C SER A 242 25.89 -15.91 -0.29
N ALA A 243 26.27 -15.85 0.99
CA ALA A 243 25.36 -15.83 2.13
C ALA A 243 24.49 -14.57 2.14
N ASP A 244 25.07 -13.37 1.96
CA ASP A 244 24.32 -12.11 1.96
C ASP A 244 23.31 -12.05 0.81
N ARG A 245 23.68 -12.57 -0.35
CA ARG A 245 22.80 -12.65 -1.51
C ARG A 245 21.56 -13.51 -1.22
N THR A 246 21.74 -14.66 -0.58
CA THR A 246 20.64 -15.54 -0.17
C THR A 246 19.70 -14.85 0.83
N TYR A 247 20.23 -14.09 1.80
CA TYR A 247 19.40 -13.34 2.75
C TYR A 247 18.59 -12.22 2.09
N VAL A 248 19.20 -11.46 1.18
CA VAL A 248 18.50 -10.40 0.43
C VAL A 248 17.38 -10.98 -0.44
N GLU A 249 17.66 -12.07 -1.13
CA GLU A 249 16.67 -12.76 -1.99
C GLU A 249 15.52 -13.34 -1.17
N TYR A 250 15.81 -13.99 -0.05
CA TYR A 250 14.78 -14.50 0.88
C TYR A 250 13.88 -13.37 1.39
N THR A 251 14.47 -12.27 1.83
CA THR A 251 13.72 -11.11 2.34
C THR A 251 12.85 -10.49 1.24
N GLY A 252 13.39 -10.36 0.01
CA GLY A 252 12.63 -9.89 -1.15
C GLY A 252 11.46 -10.80 -1.52
N ASN A 253 11.65 -12.13 -1.48
CA ASN A 253 10.56 -13.08 -1.70
C ASN A 253 9.50 -13.02 -0.60
N SER A 254 9.90 -12.85 0.66
CA SER A 254 8.95 -12.68 1.76
C SER A 254 8.08 -11.44 1.58
N ARG A 255 8.66 -10.30 1.16
CA ARG A 255 7.91 -9.07 0.87
C ARG A 255 6.98 -9.22 -0.32
N LEU A 256 7.43 -9.86 -1.40
CA LEU A 256 6.57 -10.18 -2.55
C LEU A 256 5.38 -11.05 -2.13
N ASN A 257 5.62 -12.10 -1.36
CA ASN A 257 4.56 -12.99 -0.89
C ASN A 257 3.56 -12.23 -0.02
N HIS A 258 4.04 -11.39 0.91
CA HIS A 258 3.18 -10.53 1.72
C HIS A 258 2.33 -9.60 0.83
N ALA A 259 2.93 -8.92 -0.14
CA ALA A 259 2.24 -8.03 -1.06
C ALA A 259 1.16 -8.77 -1.90
N LEU A 260 1.46 -9.98 -2.38
CA LEU A 260 0.52 -10.81 -3.13
C LEU A 260 -0.64 -11.29 -2.25
N ILE A 261 -0.35 -11.79 -1.04
CA ILE A 261 -1.39 -12.23 -0.10
C ILE A 261 -2.30 -11.06 0.25
N LEU A 262 -1.72 -9.88 0.54
CA LEU A 262 -2.46 -8.66 0.83
C LEU A 262 -3.37 -8.26 -0.35
N LEU A 263 -2.83 -8.28 -1.57
CA LEU A 263 -3.55 -7.97 -2.81
C LEU A 263 -4.77 -8.89 -2.99
N PHE A 264 -4.54 -10.20 -2.97
CA PHE A 264 -5.60 -11.17 -3.23
C PHE A 264 -6.62 -11.21 -2.10
N THR A 265 -6.18 -11.16 -0.84
CA THR A 265 -7.08 -11.18 0.31
C THR A 265 -7.96 -9.94 0.33
N GLY A 266 -7.41 -8.75 0.13
CA GLY A 266 -8.19 -7.50 0.07
C GLY A 266 -9.21 -7.50 -1.06
N ALA A 267 -8.81 -7.95 -2.25
CA ALA A 267 -9.68 -8.11 -3.41
C ALA A 267 -10.84 -9.09 -3.13
N ILE A 268 -10.53 -10.29 -2.62
CA ILE A 268 -11.50 -11.34 -2.33
C ILE A 268 -12.47 -10.90 -1.24
N VAL A 269 -11.99 -10.31 -0.14
CA VAL A 269 -12.84 -9.85 0.96
C VAL A 269 -13.83 -8.79 0.49
N ALA A 270 -13.37 -7.79 -0.28
CA ALA A 270 -14.24 -6.76 -0.83
C ALA A 270 -15.34 -7.36 -1.73
N VAL A 271 -14.98 -8.33 -2.57
CA VAL A 271 -15.90 -9.06 -3.44
C VAL A 271 -16.91 -9.91 -2.66
N LEU A 272 -16.48 -10.64 -1.63
CA LEU A 272 -17.36 -11.46 -0.80
C LEU A 272 -18.39 -10.59 -0.07
N CYS A 273 -17.96 -9.45 0.46
CA CYS A 273 -18.85 -8.46 1.06
C CYS A 273 -19.86 -7.91 0.04
N PHE A 274 -19.43 -7.61 -1.19
CA PHE A 274 -20.33 -7.21 -2.27
C PHE A 274 -21.33 -8.31 -2.64
N GLY A 275 -20.88 -9.55 -2.80
CA GLY A 275 -21.75 -10.70 -3.12
C GLY A 275 -22.85 -10.91 -2.09
N ARG A 276 -22.56 -10.69 -0.79
CA ARG A 276 -23.55 -10.75 0.29
C ARG A 276 -24.65 -9.67 0.20
N THR A 277 -24.49 -8.66 -0.66
CA THR A 277 -25.50 -7.61 -0.85
C THR A 277 -26.42 -7.83 -2.04
N LEU A 278 -26.11 -8.80 -2.90
CA LEU A 278 -26.91 -9.10 -4.08
C LEU A 278 -28.19 -9.83 -3.64
N ARG A 279 -29.35 -9.34 -4.09
CA ARG A 279 -30.63 -10.03 -3.90
C ARG A 279 -30.76 -11.16 -4.92
N PRO A 280 -31.42 -12.29 -4.56
CA PRO A 280 -31.76 -13.32 -5.53
C PRO A 280 -32.55 -12.73 -6.70
N ALA A 281 -32.26 -13.18 -7.92
CA ALA A 281 -33.05 -12.78 -9.08
C ALA A 281 -34.48 -13.32 -8.93
N THR A 282 -35.49 -12.45 -9.02
CA THR A 282 -36.89 -12.88 -9.06
C THR A 282 -37.10 -13.74 -10.30
N PRO A 283 -37.65 -14.96 -10.19
CA PRO A 283 -37.94 -15.80 -11.34
C PRO A 283 -38.83 -15.05 -12.34
N ALA A 284 -38.50 -15.13 -13.63
CA ALA A 284 -39.35 -14.57 -14.67
C ALA A 284 -40.74 -15.23 -14.62
N PRO A 285 -41.84 -14.48 -14.79
CA PRO A 285 -43.18 -15.04 -14.77
C PRO A 285 -43.29 -16.13 -15.83
N THR A 286 -43.70 -17.33 -15.42
CA THR A 286 -43.98 -18.44 -16.32
C THR A 286 -45.00 -18.01 -17.37
N PRO A 287 -44.73 -18.20 -18.68
CA PRO A 287 -45.68 -17.85 -19.72
C PRO A 287 -46.99 -18.62 -19.48
N LYS A 288 -48.12 -17.90 -19.40
CA LYS A 288 -49.44 -18.51 -19.27
C LYS A 288 -49.67 -19.42 -20.49
N SER A 289 -49.95 -20.69 -20.23
CA SER A 289 -50.33 -21.66 -21.26
C SER A 289 -51.53 -21.12 -22.06
N PRO A 290 -51.54 -21.20 -23.40
CA PRO A 290 -52.67 -20.73 -24.17
C PRO A 290 -53.91 -21.55 -23.81
N THR A 291 -54.92 -20.87 -23.26
CA THR A 291 -56.26 -21.41 -23.07
C THR A 291 -56.78 -21.88 -24.42
N LYS A 292 -56.89 -23.21 -24.61
CA LYS A 292 -57.65 -23.78 -25.72
C LYS A 292 -59.10 -23.34 -25.54
N VAL A 293 -59.58 -22.46 -26.42
CA VAL A 293 -61.00 -22.19 -26.57
C VAL A 293 -61.58 -23.36 -27.36
N SER A 294 -62.45 -24.12 -26.71
CA SER A 294 -63.27 -25.19 -27.30
C SER A 294 -64.44 -24.62 -28.08
#